data_AF-A0A8S0UBG1-F1
#
_entry.id   AF-A0A8S0UBG1-F1
#
_cell.length_a   1.000
_cell.length_b   1.000
_cell.length_c   1.000
_cell.angle_alpha   90.00
_cell.angle_beta   90.00
_cell.angle_gamma   90.00
#
_symmetry.space_group_name_H-M   'P 1'
#
loop_
_entity.id
_entity.type
_entity.pdbx_description
1 polymer ?
#
loop_
_entity_poly.entity_id
_entity_poly.type
_entity_poly.pdbx_seq_one_letter_code
_entity_poly.pdbx_strand_id
1 'polypeptide(L)' 'YGSIGLISTIADAYSYGIMLMESFTKKKPTYDIFFGELSLGRWVFEAFSGTIMQIMDMDLVK' A
#
# COMPACT_ATOMS: atom_id res chain seq x y z
N TYR A 1 27.47 9.64 9.92
CA TYR A 1 26.00 9.50 10.02
C TYR A 1 25.56 8.35 9.13
N GLY A 2 25.79 7.14 9.61
CA GLY A 2 25.39 5.91 8.92
C GLY A 2 24.48 5.16 9.87
N SER A 3 23.20 5.53 9.92
CA SER A 3 22.21 4.59 10.42
C SER A 3 22.06 3.55 9.34
N ILE A 4 22.56 2.35 9.61
CA ILE A 4 22.25 1.13 8.89
C ILE A 4 20.72 1.00 9.01
N GLY A 5 20.00 1.64 8.10
CA GLY A 5 18.56 1.45 7.96
C GLY A 5 18.37 -0.05 7.71
N LEU A 6 17.32 -0.64 8.27
CA LEU A 6 16.90 -1.96 7.85
C LEU A 6 16.69 -1.90 6.33
N ILE A 7 17.71 -2.28 5.55
CA ILE A 7 17.56 -2.63 4.14
C ILE A 7 16.81 -3.95 4.21
N SER A 8 15.50 -3.85 4.32
CA SER A 8 14.60 -4.97 4.46
C SER A 8 13.75 -4.99 3.22
N THR A 9 13.80 -6.12 2.50
CA THR A 9 12.89 -6.40 1.39
C THR A 9 11.43 -6.14 1.76
N ILE A 10 11.07 -6.30 3.04
CA ILE A 10 9.72 -6.01 3.56
C ILE A 10 9.44 -4.51 3.56
N ALA A 11 10.40 -3.69 4.01
CA ALA A 11 10.26 -2.23 4.01
C ALA A 11 10.23 -1.67 2.58
N ASP A 12 11.05 -2.21 1.69
CA ASP A 12 11.07 -1.86 0.27
C ASP A 12 9.75 -2.24 -0.41
N ALA A 13 9.23 -3.46 -0.16
CA ALA A 13 7.95 -3.93 -0.69
C ALA A 13 6.78 -3.07 -0.18
N TYR A 14 6.77 -2.70 1.10
CA TYR A 14 5.77 -1.80 1.65
C TYR A 14 5.78 -0.44 0.96
N SER A 15 6.96 0.18 0.83
CA SER A 15 7.13 1.49 0.20
C SER A 15 6.72 1.46 -1.27
N TYR A 16 7.08 0.40 -1.99
CA TYR A 16 6.65 0.18 -3.37
C TYR A 16 5.12 0.05 -3.47
N GLY A 17 4.49 -0.67 -2.55
CA GLY A 17 3.03 -0.77 -2.47
C GLY A 17 2.35 0.60 -2.32
N ILE A 18 2.89 1.47 -1.47
CA ILE A 18 2.42 2.86 -1.33
C ILE A 18 2.56 3.61 -2.67
N MET A 19 3.74 3.58 -3.31
CA MET A 19 3.97 4.28 -4.58
C MET A 19 3.02 3.82 -5.70
N LEU A 20 2.70 2.53 -5.76
CA LEU A 20 1.71 1.99 -6.70
C LEU A 20 0.32 2.55 -6.43
N MET A 21 -0.12 2.52 -5.16
CA MET A 21 -1.41 3.07 -4.78
C MET A 21 -1.49 4.58 -5.08
N GLU A 22 -0.43 5.34 -4.80
CA GLU A 22 -0.36 6.76 -5.20
C GLU A 22 -0.47 6.94 -6.71
N SER A 23 0.20 6.10 -7.49
CA SER A 23 0.24 6.20 -8.95
C SER A 23 -1.12 5.95 -9.60
N PHE A 24 -1.86 4.96 -9.11
CA PHE A 24 -3.19 4.61 -9.61
C PHE A 24 -4.29 5.55 -9.12
N THR A 25 -4.23 5.94 -7.85
CA THR A 25 -5.30 6.76 -7.22
C THR A 25 -5.08 8.26 -7.38
N LYS A 26 -3.86 8.67 -7.75
CA LYS A 26 -3.39 10.07 -7.76
C LYS A 26 -3.54 10.77 -6.41
N LYS A 27 -3.57 10.02 -5.31
CA LYS A 27 -3.62 10.53 -3.94
C LYS A 27 -2.29 10.31 -3.26
N LYS A 28 -1.84 11.27 -2.44
CA LYS A 28 -0.64 11.10 -1.61
C LYS A 28 -1.03 10.57 -0.23
N PRO A 29 -0.22 9.72 0.41
CA PRO A 29 -0.47 9.25 1.77
C PRO A 29 -0.40 10.39 2.79
N THR A 30 0.19 11.54 2.43
CA THR A 30 0.28 12.74 3.26
C THR A 30 -0.91 13.69 3.10
N TYR A 31 -1.95 13.33 2.34
CA TYR A 31 -3.16 14.16 2.28
C TYR A 31 -3.89 14.12 3.62
N ASP A 32 -4.48 15.26 4.00
CA ASP A 32 -5.15 15.45 5.30
C ASP A 32 -6.29 14.44 5.55
N ILE A 33 -6.87 13.88 4.49
CA ILE A 33 -7.88 12.82 4.57
C ILE A 33 -7.35 11.51 5.16
N PHE A 34 -6.03 11.30 5.20
CA PHE A 34 -5.38 10.07 5.69
C PHE A 34 -4.74 10.27 7.08
N PHE A 35 -5.45 10.94 7.98
CA PHE A 35 -5.00 11.16 9.35
C PHE A 35 -5.65 10.15 10.33
N GLY A 36 -4.92 9.81 11.41
CA GLY A 36 -5.40 8.90 12.44
C GLY A 36 -5.44 7.44 11.98
N GLU A 37 -6.62 6.82 12.02
CA GLU A 37 -6.79 5.39 11.72
C GLU A 37 -7.00 5.08 10.22
N LEU A 38 -7.17 6.11 9.39
CA LEU A 38 -7.38 5.96 7.95
C LEU A 38 -6.06 6.21 7.21
N SER A 39 -5.50 5.16 6.59
CA SER A 39 -4.34 5.26 5.71
C SER A 39 -4.74 5.11 4.24
N LEU A 40 -3.88 5.57 3.32
CA LEU A 40 -4.09 5.35 1.88
C LEU A 40 -4.33 3.86 1.57
N GLY A 41 -3.54 2.98 2.18
CA GLY A 41 -3.70 1.53 2.00
C GLY A 41 -5.06 1.02 2.48
N ARG A 42 -5.54 1.47 3.64
CA ARG A 42 -6.85 1.09 4.17
C ARG A 42 -7.99 1.63 3.31
N TRP A 43 -7.89 2.88 2.85
CA TRP A 43 -8.87 3.48 1.95
C TRP A 43 -8.97 2.73 0.62
N VAL A 44 -7.83 2.37 0.01
CA VAL A 44 -7.82 1.54 -1.21
C VAL A 44 -8.44 0.17 -0.91
N PHE A 45 -8.05 -0.48 0.19
CA PHE A 45 -8.61 -1.78 0.56
C PHE A 45 -10.13 -1.71 0.73
N GLU A 46 -10.66 -0.70 1.42
CA GLU A 46 -12.10 -0.51 1.60
C GLU A 46 -12.80 -0.24 0.27
N ALA A 47 -12.22 0.61 -0.59
CA ALA A 47 -12.75 0.95 -1.91
C ALA A 47 -12.83 -0.25 -2.87
N PHE A 48 -11.91 -1.21 -2.76
CA PHE A 48 -11.83 -2.40 -3.61
C PHE A 48 -12.11 -3.71 -2.86
N SER A 49 -12.67 -3.64 -1.65
CA SER A 49 -12.84 -4.80 -0.76
C SER A 49 -13.61 -5.97 -1.39
N GLY A 50 -14.58 -5.67 -2.26
CA GLY A 50 -15.34 -6.67 -3.02
C GLY A 50 -14.66 -7.19 -4.30
N THR A 51 -13.69 -6.45 -4.85
CA THR A 51 -13.07 -6.73 -6.16
C THR A 51 -11.65 -7.24 -6.06
N ILE A 52 -10.92 -6.92 -4.98
CA ILE A 52 -9.56 -7.43 -4.72
C ILE A 52 -9.53 -8.96 -4.73
N MET A 53 -10.53 -9.61 -4.12
CA MET A 53 -10.64 -11.08 -4.11
C MET A 53 -10.84 -11.68 -5.51
N GLN A 54 -11.35 -10.91 -6.48
CA GLN A 54 -11.54 -11.37 -7.87
C GLN A 54 -10.29 -11.17 -8.73
N ILE A 55 -9.43 -10.22 -8.37
CA ILE A 55 -8.20 -9.89 -9.10
C ILE A 55 -7.00 -10.68 -8.57
N MET A 56 -7.04 -11.11 -7.30
CA MET A 56 -6.06 -12.04 -6.74
C MET A 56 -6.13 -13.35 -7.52
N ASP A 57 -5.08 -13.59 -8.32
CA ASP A 57 -4.88 -14.88 -8.97
C ASP A 57 -4.64 -15.92 -7.88
N MET A 58 -5.65 -16.75 -7.60
CA MET A 58 -5.60 -17.75 -6.53
C MET A 58 -4.46 -18.76 -6.74
N ASP A 59 -3.98 -18.89 -7.98
CA ASP A 59 -2.87 -19.78 -8.35
C ASP A 59 -1.49 -19.23 -7.95
N LEU A 60 -1.36 -17.93 -7.62
CA LEU A 60 -0.13 -17.34 -7.09
C LEU A 60 0.11 -17.63 -5.61
N VAL A 61 -0.87 -18.20 -4.90
CA VAL A 61 -0.80 -18.52 -3.45
C VAL A 61 -0.35 -19.97 -3.19
N LYS A 62 0.11 -20.68 -4.22
CA LYS A 62 0.48 -22.10 -4.15
C LYS A 62 1.93 -22.35 -3.74
#